data_AF-A0A1U7X0R6-F1
#
_entry.id   AF-A0A1U7X0R6-F1
#
_cell.length_a   1.000
_cell.length_b   1.000
_cell.length_c   1.000
_cell.angle_alpha   90.00
_cell.angle_beta   90.00
_cell.angle_gamma   90.00
#
_symmetry.space_group_name_H-M   'P 1'
#
loop_
_entity.id
_entity.type
_entity.pdbx_description
1 polymer ?
#
loop_
_entity_poly.entity_id
_entity_poly.type
_entity_poly.pdbx_seq_one_letter_code
_entity_poly.pdbx_strand_id
1 'polypeptide(L)'
;MSDDFCLDVVKICALLVLLWSPLPDSVRSIIEEGINLYKLHTNKHGRRSPLPDSVRSIIEEGINLYKLHTNKHGRLESTKGIYAKEWVKWEKQLRDILLGNADYLNSIQVPFEFAVKEVLKQLGAIARGEYAAPTSEKRKLGSIVFAAVSLAVPEILGLLNDLAQKDPKVGAFLKDKSIESCITKAHLTLAHKRSHGVTAVAKYGCFLHQKVPVEVAALLFSEKLAALEAKPGCIEGEKVDSKNEWPHVTLWTGEGVVAKDANTLPQLLSQGKATRIDINPPITITGTLEFF
;
A
#
# COMPACT_ATOMS: atom_id res chain seq x y z
N MET A 1 -20.87 -7.19 -13.99
CA MET A 1 -20.98 -8.39 -13.14
C MET A 1 -19.61 -9.03 -13.11
N SER A 2 -18.85 -9.01 -12.03
CA SER A 2 -19.17 -8.69 -10.64
C SER A 2 -17.87 -8.34 -9.90
N ASP A 3 -17.82 -7.13 -9.34
CA ASP A 3 -16.79 -6.56 -8.47
C ASP A 3 -16.74 -7.20 -7.06
N ASP A 4 -17.21 -8.44 -6.90
CA ASP A 4 -17.36 -9.08 -5.59
C ASP A 4 -16.11 -9.81 -5.08
N PHE A 5 -15.09 -10.04 -5.92
CA PHE A 5 -13.94 -10.89 -5.56
C PHE A 5 -12.90 -10.21 -4.65
N CYS A 6 -12.89 -8.88 -4.57
CA CYS A 6 -11.91 -8.12 -3.77
C CYS A 6 -12.31 -8.05 -2.28
N LEU A 7 -13.61 -8.21 -1.98
CA LEU A 7 -14.17 -8.17 -0.62
C LEU A 7 -13.87 -9.42 0.22
N ASP A 8 -13.54 -10.55 -0.41
CA ASP A 8 -13.23 -11.79 0.30
C ASP A 8 -11.80 -11.83 0.87
N VAL A 9 -10.85 -11.12 0.26
CA VAL A 9 -9.44 -11.06 0.72
C VAL A 9 -9.31 -10.27 2.03
N VAL A 10 -10.11 -9.22 2.21
CA VAL A 10 -10.14 -8.43 3.45
C VAL A 10 -10.79 -9.23 4.60
N LYS A 11 -11.83 -10.02 4.29
CA LYS A 11 -12.48 -10.90 5.26
C LYS A 11 -11.56 -12.05 5.70
N ILE A 12 -10.81 -12.66 4.78
CA ILE A 12 -9.83 -13.71 5.10
C ILE A 12 -8.66 -13.15 5.94
N CYS A 13 -8.13 -11.95 5.59
CA CYS A 13 -7.12 -11.28 6.40
C CYS A 13 -7.62 -10.89 7.79
N ALA A 14 -8.87 -10.45 7.93
CA ALA A 14 -9.48 -10.12 9.23
C ALA A 14 -9.77 -11.38 10.08
N LEU A 15 -10.17 -12.49 9.45
CA LEU A 15 -10.30 -13.80 10.08
C LEU A 15 -8.94 -14.34 10.59
N LEU A 16 -7.84 -14.02 9.90
CA LEU A 16 -6.47 -14.40 10.28
C LEU A 16 -5.85 -13.55 11.40
N VAL A 17 -6.27 -12.29 11.57
CA VAL A 17 -5.88 -11.47 12.74
C VAL A 17 -6.60 -11.96 14.01
N LEU A 18 -7.79 -12.56 13.88
CA LEU A 18 -8.53 -13.21 14.97
C LEU A 18 -8.02 -14.63 15.31
N LEU A 19 -7.12 -15.20 14.49
CA LEU A 19 -6.60 -16.57 14.59
C LEU A 19 -5.38 -16.71 15.53
N TRP A 20 -5.07 -15.73 16.38
CA TRP A 20 -3.74 -15.67 17.01
C TRP A 20 -3.47 -16.59 18.21
N SER A 21 -4.32 -17.57 18.57
CA SER A 21 -4.07 -18.46 19.72
C SER A 21 -5.04 -19.66 19.80
N PRO A 22 -5.04 -20.64 18.86
CA PRO A 22 -4.24 -21.88 19.06
C PRO A 22 -4.12 -22.81 17.81
N LEU A 23 -3.13 -22.64 16.92
CA LEU A 23 -2.86 -23.64 15.85
C LEU A 23 -1.53 -24.36 16.12
N PRO A 24 -1.42 -25.68 15.88
CA PRO A 24 -0.14 -26.38 15.88
C PRO A 24 0.82 -25.75 14.87
N ASP A 25 2.08 -25.57 15.24
CA ASP A 25 3.07 -24.82 14.43
C ASP A 25 3.27 -25.39 13.02
N SER A 26 3.09 -26.70 12.85
CA SER A 26 3.15 -27.37 11.55
C SER A 26 2.00 -26.99 10.62
N VAL A 27 0.79 -26.86 11.16
CA VAL A 27 -0.41 -26.43 10.41
C VAL A 27 -0.31 -24.94 10.09
N ARG A 28 0.21 -24.15 11.03
CA ARG A 28 0.49 -22.73 10.86
C ARG A 28 1.49 -22.47 9.73
N SER A 29 2.59 -23.20 9.69
CA SER A 29 3.62 -23.07 8.65
C SER A 29 3.08 -23.41 7.25
N ILE A 30 2.25 -24.45 7.13
CA ILE A 30 1.62 -24.84 5.85
C ILE A 30 0.64 -23.77 5.37
N ILE A 31 -0.14 -23.17 6.27
CA ILE A 31 -1.09 -22.10 5.95
C ILE A 31 -0.35 -20.81 5.58
N GLU A 32 0.70 -20.44 6.32
CA GLU A 32 1.53 -19.27 6.03
C GLU A 32 2.20 -19.38 4.64
N GLU A 33 2.71 -20.56 4.29
CA GLU A 33 3.33 -20.82 2.99
C GLU A 33 2.31 -20.83 1.86
N GLY A 34 1.14 -21.47 2.05
CA GLY A 34 0.04 -21.43 1.07
C GLY A 34 -0.49 -20.02 0.81
N ILE A 35 -0.53 -19.17 1.84
CA ILE A 35 -0.92 -17.76 1.71
C ILE A 35 0.14 -16.95 0.97
N ASN A 36 1.43 -17.19 1.22
CA ASN A 36 2.51 -16.52 0.50
C ASN A 36 2.52 -16.91 -0.98
N LEU A 37 2.28 -18.18 -1.30
CA LEU A 37 2.11 -18.67 -2.68
C LEU A 37 0.89 -18.05 -3.35
N TYR A 38 -0.24 -17.90 -2.64
CA TYR A 38 -1.44 -17.23 -3.16
C TYR A 38 -1.20 -15.73 -3.42
N LYS A 39 -0.57 -15.01 -2.48
CA LYS A 39 -0.20 -13.58 -2.63
C LYS A 39 0.76 -13.35 -3.80
N LEU A 40 1.73 -14.26 -3.99
CA LEU A 40 2.67 -14.23 -5.10
C LEU A 40 1.97 -14.45 -6.45
N HIS A 41 0.85 -15.20 -6.46
CA HIS A 41 0.03 -15.45 -7.64
C HIS A 41 -0.93 -14.30 -7.98
N THR A 42 -1.56 -13.67 -6.99
CA THR A 42 -2.55 -12.61 -7.22
C THR A 42 -1.95 -11.24 -7.55
N ASN A 43 -0.69 -10.98 -7.15
CA ASN A 43 -0.05 -9.67 -7.32
C ASN A 43 0.79 -9.53 -8.61
N LYS A 44 1.03 -10.62 -9.37
CA LYS A 44 1.70 -10.56 -10.68
C LYS A 44 0.68 -10.61 -11.81
N HIS A 45 0.29 -9.45 -12.32
CA HIS A 45 -0.39 -9.36 -13.61
C HIS A 45 0.61 -9.71 -14.74
N GLY A 46 0.50 -10.94 -15.26
CA GLY A 46 1.10 -11.34 -16.52
C GLY A 46 2.11 -12.49 -16.42
N ARG A 47 1.77 -13.63 -17.04
CA ARG A 47 2.59 -14.83 -17.32
C ARG A 47 2.68 -15.95 -16.27
N ARG A 48 1.71 -16.14 -15.38
CA ARG A 48 1.60 -17.44 -14.66
C ARG A 48 0.19 -18.00 -14.82
N SER A 49 0.12 -19.29 -15.14
CA SER A 49 -1.14 -20.04 -15.23
C SER A 49 -1.86 -20.00 -13.87
N PRO A 50 -3.19 -19.89 -13.84
CA PRO A 50 -3.95 -19.80 -12.58
C PRO A 50 -3.69 -21.01 -11.67
N LEU A 51 -3.84 -20.82 -10.36
CA LEU A 51 -3.80 -21.91 -9.37
C LEU A 51 -4.78 -23.01 -9.80
N PRO A 52 -4.33 -24.29 -9.83
CA PRO A 52 -5.18 -25.42 -10.16
C PRO A 52 -6.45 -25.39 -9.33
N ASP A 53 -7.59 -25.62 -9.98
CA ASP A 53 -8.89 -25.50 -9.31
C ASP A 53 -9.01 -26.48 -8.14
N SER A 54 -8.36 -27.64 -8.20
CA SER A 54 -8.26 -28.60 -7.09
C SER A 54 -7.59 -28.00 -5.85
N VAL A 55 -6.51 -27.24 -6.01
CA VAL A 55 -5.81 -26.54 -4.92
C VAL A 55 -6.66 -25.40 -4.37
N ARG A 56 -7.37 -24.68 -5.23
CA ARG A 56 -8.27 -23.59 -4.81
C ARG A 56 -9.44 -24.11 -3.98
N SER A 57 -10.15 -25.12 -4.50
CA SER A 57 -11.34 -25.66 -3.86
C SER A 57 -11.05 -26.28 -2.49
N ILE A 58 -9.91 -26.96 -2.31
CA ILE A 58 -9.58 -27.55 -1.01
C ILE A 58 -9.24 -26.49 0.04
N ILE A 59 -8.66 -25.34 -0.37
CA ILE A 59 -8.42 -24.21 0.53
C ILE A 59 -9.74 -23.56 0.94
N GLU A 60 -10.66 -23.35 0.00
CA GLU A 60 -12.00 -22.80 0.25
C GLU A 60 -12.83 -23.69 1.19
N GLU A 61 -12.74 -25.01 1.02
CA GLU A 61 -13.37 -26.00 1.90
C GLU A 61 -12.87 -25.87 3.34
N GLY A 62 -11.55 -25.70 3.54
CA GLY A 62 -10.96 -25.49 4.86
C GLY A 62 -11.41 -24.19 5.53
N ILE A 63 -11.55 -23.12 4.74
CA ILE A 63 -12.09 -21.83 5.22
C ILE A 63 -13.55 -21.98 5.66
N ASN A 64 -14.35 -22.75 4.91
CA ASN A 64 -15.76 -22.98 5.25
C ASN A 64 -15.92 -23.87 6.49
N LEU A 65 -15.12 -24.93 6.63
CA LEU A 65 -15.06 -25.76 7.84
C LEU A 65 -14.68 -24.94 9.08
N TYR A 66 -13.74 -24.00 8.92
CA TYR A 66 -13.38 -23.05 9.98
C TYR A 66 -14.54 -22.15 10.40
N LYS A 67 -15.26 -21.55 9.44
CA LYS A 67 -16.43 -20.70 9.74
C LYS A 67 -17.51 -21.49 10.47
N LEU A 68 -17.78 -22.73 10.06
CA LEU A 68 -18.76 -23.62 10.70
C LEU A 68 -18.38 -23.94 12.15
N HIS A 69 -17.09 -24.18 12.42
CA HIS A 69 -16.61 -24.45 13.78
C HIS A 69 -16.67 -23.19 14.67
N THR A 70 -16.21 -22.05 14.14
CA THR A 70 -16.12 -20.77 14.87
C THR A 70 -17.51 -20.26 15.26
N ASN A 71 -18.49 -20.35 14.35
CA ASN A 71 -19.87 -19.93 14.61
C ASN A 71 -20.56 -20.76 15.70
N LYS A 72 -20.10 -21.99 15.95
CA LYS A 72 -20.76 -22.93 16.88
C LYS A 72 -20.07 -23.03 18.25
N HIS A 73 -18.74 -22.88 18.31
CA HIS A 73 -17.97 -23.15 19.53
C HIS A 73 -17.12 -21.97 20.02
N GLY A 74 -17.07 -20.85 19.29
CA GLY A 74 -16.36 -19.63 19.68
C GLY A 74 -14.82 -19.73 19.69
N ARG A 75 -14.26 -20.95 19.82
CA ARG A 75 -12.83 -21.26 19.79
C ARG A 75 -12.57 -22.46 18.87
N LEU A 76 -11.40 -22.50 18.22
CA LEU A 76 -11.01 -23.61 17.36
C LEU A 76 -10.25 -24.67 18.18
N GLU A 77 -10.77 -25.90 18.23
CA GLU A 77 -10.03 -27.08 18.67
C GLU A 77 -10.08 -28.10 17.54
N SER A 78 -9.03 -28.20 16.71
CA SER A 78 -9.03 -29.11 15.54
C SER A 78 -9.02 -30.60 15.93
N THR A 79 -8.66 -30.90 17.17
CA THR A 79 -8.54 -32.27 17.70
C THR A 79 -9.72 -32.70 18.57
N LYS A 80 -10.70 -31.81 18.84
CA LYS A 80 -11.85 -32.06 19.71
C LYS A 80 -13.12 -31.37 19.18
N GLY A 81 -14.28 -31.92 19.48
CA GLY A 81 -15.57 -31.33 19.09
C GLY A 81 -16.20 -31.96 17.84
N ILE A 82 -17.35 -31.40 17.44
CA ILE A 82 -18.30 -32.03 16.49
C ILE A 82 -17.70 -32.18 15.09
N TYR A 83 -16.73 -31.34 14.72
CA TYR A 83 -16.13 -31.31 13.38
C TYR A 83 -14.71 -31.91 13.31
N ALA A 84 -14.26 -32.62 14.36
CA ALA A 84 -12.89 -33.16 14.41
C ALA A 84 -12.61 -34.20 13.30
N LYS A 85 -13.62 -34.98 12.90
CA LYS A 85 -13.48 -35.97 11.82
C LYS A 85 -13.35 -35.29 10.44
N GLU A 86 -14.07 -34.20 10.26
CA GLU A 86 -14.08 -33.37 9.06
C GLU A 86 -12.75 -32.64 8.90
N TRP A 87 -12.15 -32.17 10.00
CA TRP A 87 -10.80 -31.61 10.01
C TRP A 87 -9.73 -32.63 9.59
N VAL A 88 -9.77 -33.84 10.17
CA VAL A 88 -8.81 -34.91 9.81
C VAL A 88 -8.98 -35.34 8.35
N LYS A 89 -10.21 -35.42 7.87
CA LYS A 89 -10.51 -35.74 6.47
C LYS A 89 -10.00 -34.66 5.52
N TRP A 90 -10.29 -33.39 5.84
CA TRP A 90 -9.85 -32.24 5.06
C TRP A 90 -8.32 -32.14 5.01
N GLU A 91 -7.63 -32.32 6.13
CA GLU A 91 -6.16 -32.27 6.17
C GLU A 91 -5.53 -33.33 5.27
N LYS A 92 -6.07 -34.56 5.30
CA LYS A 92 -5.63 -35.63 4.41
C LYS A 92 -5.82 -35.26 2.94
N GLN A 93 -7.01 -34.76 2.58
CA GLN A 93 -7.31 -34.34 1.21
C GLN A 93 -6.43 -33.16 0.75
N LEU A 94 -6.15 -32.21 1.64
CA LEU A 94 -5.21 -31.11 1.37
C LEU A 94 -3.82 -31.65 1.05
N ARG A 95 -3.29 -32.57 1.86
CA ARG A 95 -1.97 -33.17 1.61
C ARG A 95 -1.91 -33.90 0.27
N ASP A 96 -2.92 -34.72 -0.03
CA ASP A 96 -2.99 -35.49 -1.28
C ASP A 96 -3.10 -34.56 -2.51
N ILE A 97 -3.90 -33.49 -2.43
CA ILE A 97 -4.06 -32.50 -3.51
C ILE A 97 -2.78 -31.68 -3.71
N LEU A 98 -2.11 -31.26 -2.64
CA LEU A 98 -0.85 -30.52 -2.75
C LEU A 98 0.26 -31.39 -3.36
N LEU A 99 0.35 -32.67 -2.96
CA LEU A 99 1.29 -33.62 -3.54
C LEU A 99 0.97 -33.90 -5.03
N GLY A 100 -0.30 -34.07 -5.38
CA GLY A 100 -0.73 -34.28 -6.77
C GLY A 100 -0.51 -33.07 -7.70
N ASN A 101 -0.28 -31.87 -7.13
CA ASN A 101 0.04 -30.65 -7.88
C ASN A 101 1.50 -30.21 -7.67
N ALA A 102 2.37 -31.07 -7.13
CA ALA A 102 3.73 -30.72 -6.75
C ALA A 102 4.55 -30.12 -7.91
N ASP A 103 4.45 -30.66 -9.13
CA ASP A 103 5.18 -30.14 -10.29
C ASP A 103 4.80 -28.71 -10.65
N TYR A 104 3.50 -28.41 -10.60
CA TYR A 104 3.00 -27.04 -10.78
C TYR A 104 3.47 -26.14 -9.62
N LEU A 105 3.37 -26.60 -8.37
CA LEU A 105 3.80 -25.85 -7.18
C LEU A 105 5.32 -25.60 -7.17
N ASN A 106 6.12 -26.52 -7.68
CA ASN A 106 7.56 -26.36 -7.86
C ASN A 106 7.90 -25.40 -9.01
N SER A 107 7.09 -25.38 -10.08
CA SER A 107 7.29 -24.45 -11.21
C SER A 107 7.06 -22.98 -10.86
N ILE A 108 6.32 -22.70 -9.78
CA ILE A 108 6.04 -21.35 -9.29
C ILE A 108 7.00 -20.89 -8.19
N GLN A 109 7.74 -21.82 -7.57
CA GLN A 109 8.81 -21.49 -6.65
C GLN A 109 9.92 -20.74 -7.40
N VAL A 110 10.46 -19.68 -6.79
CA VAL A 110 11.69 -19.06 -7.30
C VAL A 110 12.77 -20.12 -7.22
N PRO A 111 13.44 -20.49 -8.34
CA PRO A 111 14.46 -21.53 -8.30
C PRO A 111 15.48 -21.17 -7.23
N PHE A 112 15.77 -22.10 -6.33
CA PHE A 112 16.73 -21.89 -5.24
C PHE A 112 18.06 -21.35 -5.77
N GLU A 113 18.49 -21.81 -6.95
CA GLU A 113 19.66 -21.30 -7.67
C GLU A 113 19.60 -19.80 -7.99
N PHE A 114 18.42 -19.28 -8.35
CA PHE A 114 18.23 -17.85 -8.61
C PHE A 114 18.37 -17.04 -7.32
N ALA A 115 17.79 -17.52 -6.21
CA ALA A 115 17.93 -16.89 -4.90
C ALA A 115 19.39 -16.93 -4.41
N VAL A 116 20.08 -18.06 -4.57
CA VAL A 116 21.50 -18.22 -4.24
C VAL A 116 22.37 -17.31 -5.09
N LYS A 117 22.08 -17.17 -6.38
CA LYS A 117 22.83 -16.27 -7.28
C LYS A 117 22.66 -14.80 -6.90
N GLU A 118 21.47 -14.38 -6.49
CA GLU A 118 21.24 -13.01 -6.02
C GLU A 118 21.90 -12.76 -4.67
N VAL A 119 21.88 -13.72 -3.74
CA VAL A 119 22.61 -13.65 -2.47
C VAL A 119 24.13 -13.60 -2.70
N LEU A 120 24.68 -14.41 -3.60
CA LEU A 120 26.10 -14.37 -3.96
C LEU A 120 26.51 -13.04 -4.59
N LYS A 121 25.64 -12.46 -5.42
CA LYS A 121 25.85 -11.13 -6.00
C LYS A 121 25.86 -10.04 -4.93
N GLN A 122 24.96 -10.11 -3.95
CA GLN A 122 24.94 -9.19 -2.81
C GLN A 122 26.17 -9.38 -1.91
N LEU A 123 26.56 -10.61 -1.59
CA LEU A 123 27.80 -10.91 -0.85
C LEU A 123 29.05 -10.42 -1.60
N GLY A 124 29.06 -10.54 -2.93
CA GLY A 124 30.12 -9.97 -3.76
C GLY A 124 30.17 -8.45 -3.71
N ALA A 125 29.02 -7.77 -3.72
CA ALA A 125 28.94 -6.32 -3.54
C ALA A 125 29.40 -5.87 -2.14
N ILE A 126 29.08 -6.66 -1.10
CA ILE A 126 29.58 -6.46 0.28
C ILE A 126 31.11 -6.59 0.31
N ALA A 127 31.66 -7.65 -0.29
CA ALA A 127 33.09 -7.88 -0.32
C ALA A 127 33.88 -6.78 -1.07
N ARG A 128 33.27 -6.15 -2.08
CA ARG A 128 33.85 -5.01 -2.82
C ARG A 128 33.65 -3.65 -2.12
N GLY A 129 32.95 -3.60 -1.00
CA GLY A 129 32.64 -2.34 -0.30
C GLY A 129 31.59 -1.48 -1.00
N GLU A 130 30.91 -2.02 -2.01
CA GLU A 130 29.87 -1.33 -2.81
C GLU A 130 28.48 -1.45 -2.17
N TYR A 131 28.37 -2.21 -1.06
CA TYR A 131 27.13 -2.37 -0.31
C TYR A 131 26.97 -1.25 0.72
N ALA A 132 26.11 -0.29 0.43
CA ALA A 132 25.55 0.58 1.45
C ALA A 132 24.56 -0.24 2.29
N ALA A 133 24.98 -0.65 3.50
CA ALA A 133 24.07 -1.30 4.42
C ALA A 133 22.86 -0.38 4.67
N PRO A 134 21.61 -0.88 4.56
CA PRO A 134 20.47 -0.12 5.05
C PRO A 134 20.76 0.17 6.53
N THR A 135 20.80 1.45 6.86
CA THR A 135 21.25 1.93 8.17
C THR A 135 20.54 1.16 9.27
N SER A 136 21.33 0.63 10.20
CA SER A 136 20.87 -0.08 11.40
C SER A 136 20.29 0.88 12.44
N GLU A 137 19.52 1.87 12.01
CA GLU A 137 18.62 2.54 12.92
C GLU A 137 17.58 1.50 13.36
N LYS A 138 17.57 1.20 14.67
CA LYS A 138 16.51 0.44 15.33
C LYS A 138 15.17 0.94 14.79
N ARG A 139 14.53 0.16 13.92
CA ARG A 139 13.25 0.53 13.28
C ARG A 139 12.27 0.97 14.36
N LYS A 140 12.00 2.27 14.45
CA LYS A 140 10.86 2.81 15.18
C LYS A 140 9.59 2.51 14.38
N LEU A 141 9.31 1.23 14.10
CA LEU A 141 8.07 0.85 13.40
C LEU A 141 6.82 1.26 14.21
N GLY A 142 6.97 1.48 15.53
CA GLY A 142 5.92 2.00 16.40
C GLY A 142 5.54 3.47 16.17
N SER A 143 6.40 4.28 15.53
CA SER A 143 6.16 5.72 15.30
C SER A 143 5.68 6.08 13.91
N ILE A 144 5.58 5.13 12.96
CA ILE A 144 5.14 5.43 11.60
C ILE A 144 3.64 5.76 11.63
N VAL A 145 3.33 7.01 11.35
CA VAL A 145 2.00 7.61 11.28
C VAL A 145 1.45 7.54 9.85
N PHE A 146 2.27 7.78 8.83
CA PHE A 146 1.83 7.72 7.42
C PHE A 146 2.96 7.49 6.42
N ALA A 147 2.59 7.05 5.22
CA ALA A 147 3.45 6.96 4.05
C ALA A 147 3.15 8.12 3.10
N ALA A 148 4.18 8.75 2.56
CA ALA A 148 4.03 9.85 1.61
C ALA A 148 5.20 9.94 0.63
N VAL A 149 4.97 10.60 -0.50
CA VAL A 149 6.06 11.06 -1.38
C VAL A 149 6.47 12.45 -0.94
N SER A 150 7.69 12.59 -0.41
CA SER A 150 8.31 13.86 -0.04
C SER A 150 8.77 14.60 -1.27
N LEU A 151 8.38 15.87 -1.41
CA LEU A 151 8.67 16.73 -2.55
C LEU A 151 9.60 17.87 -2.13
N ALA A 152 10.50 18.26 -3.04
CA ALA A 152 11.41 19.37 -2.81
C ALA A 152 10.63 20.69 -2.78
N VAL A 153 10.72 21.41 -1.65
CA VAL A 153 10.07 22.72 -1.48
C VAL A 153 10.47 23.72 -2.58
N PRO A 154 11.74 23.83 -3.01
CA PRO A 154 12.11 24.74 -4.10
C PRO A 154 11.37 24.49 -5.41
N GLU A 155 11.11 23.22 -5.78
CA GLU A 155 10.36 22.89 -6.99
C GLU A 155 8.89 23.32 -6.88
N ILE A 156 8.29 23.15 -5.70
CA ILE A 156 6.92 23.60 -5.42
C ILE A 156 6.82 25.13 -5.46
N LEU A 157 7.78 25.84 -4.87
CA LEU A 157 7.81 27.31 -4.89
C LEU A 157 8.02 27.84 -6.32
N GLY A 158 8.91 27.22 -7.10
CA GLY A 158 9.09 27.52 -8.52
C GLY A 158 7.78 27.38 -9.30
N LEU A 159 7.07 26.26 -9.12
CA LEU A 159 5.76 26.04 -9.74
C LEU A 159 4.73 27.12 -9.36
N LEU A 160 4.66 27.50 -8.08
CA LEU A 160 3.73 28.53 -7.62
C LEU A 160 4.03 29.90 -8.20
N ASN A 161 5.32 30.25 -8.33
CA ASN A 161 5.75 31.50 -8.96
C ASN A 161 5.38 31.53 -10.45
N ASP A 162 5.59 30.43 -11.18
CA ASP A 162 5.20 30.32 -12.58
C ASP A 162 3.67 30.46 -12.76
N LEU A 163 2.89 29.86 -11.85
CA LEU A 163 1.43 29.98 -11.86
C LEU A 163 0.96 31.40 -11.54
N ALA A 164 1.61 32.09 -10.60
CA ALA A 164 1.30 33.47 -10.23
C ALA A 164 1.54 34.46 -11.38
N GLN A 165 2.55 34.19 -12.22
CA GLN A 165 2.82 34.99 -13.41
C GLN A 165 1.78 34.77 -14.52
N LYS A 166 1.21 33.56 -14.60
CA LYS A 166 0.25 33.18 -15.65
C LYS A 166 -1.20 33.51 -15.28
N ASP A 167 -1.56 33.38 -14.01
CA ASP A 167 -2.92 33.62 -13.54
C ASP A 167 -2.94 34.68 -12.40
N PRO A 168 -3.59 35.84 -12.63
CA PRO A 168 -3.61 36.92 -11.66
C PRO A 168 -4.36 36.55 -10.36
N LYS A 169 -5.27 35.56 -10.37
CA LYS A 169 -5.94 35.08 -9.15
C LYS A 169 -4.95 34.36 -8.25
N VAL A 170 -4.01 33.61 -8.83
CA VAL A 170 -2.93 32.95 -8.08
C VAL A 170 -2.02 34.02 -7.49
N GLY A 171 -1.58 34.99 -8.30
CA GLY A 171 -0.76 36.11 -7.82
C GLY A 171 -1.42 36.87 -6.66
N ALA A 172 -2.71 37.19 -6.79
CA ALA A 172 -3.49 37.84 -5.72
C ALA A 172 -3.61 36.96 -4.46
N PHE A 173 -3.81 35.65 -4.63
CA PHE A 173 -3.90 34.73 -3.51
C PHE A 173 -2.59 34.62 -2.73
N LEU A 174 -1.44 34.57 -3.40
CA LEU A 174 -0.13 34.37 -2.76
C LEU A 174 0.40 35.63 -2.05
N LYS A 175 0.05 36.84 -2.54
CA LYS A 175 0.66 38.13 -2.17
C LYS A 175 0.83 38.37 -0.67
N ASP A 176 -0.18 38.02 0.13
CA ASP A 176 -0.23 38.35 1.57
C ASP A 176 -0.03 37.13 2.48
N LYS A 177 0.34 35.97 1.92
CA LYS A 177 0.38 34.70 2.68
C LYS A 177 1.79 34.25 3.08
N SER A 178 2.83 34.91 2.55
CA SER A 178 4.24 34.54 2.78
C SER A 178 4.48 33.04 2.65
N ILE A 179 3.94 32.41 1.62
CA ILE A 179 3.95 30.94 1.47
C ILE A 179 5.37 30.36 1.46
N GLU A 180 6.35 31.12 0.97
CA GLU A 180 7.77 30.77 1.01
C GLU A 180 8.30 30.52 2.42
N SER A 181 7.81 31.24 3.43
CA SER A 181 8.19 31.03 4.83
C SER A 181 7.30 30.01 5.56
N CYS A 182 6.11 29.72 5.04
CA CYS A 182 5.18 28.75 5.63
C CYS A 182 5.46 27.30 5.21
N ILE A 183 5.87 27.07 3.95
CA ILE A 183 6.13 25.71 3.46
C ILE A 183 7.51 25.25 3.93
N THR A 184 7.54 24.51 5.02
CA THR A 184 8.76 23.85 5.50
C THR A 184 8.91 22.42 4.97
N LYS A 185 7.78 21.78 4.61
CA LYS A 185 7.72 20.42 4.05
C LYS A 185 6.56 20.33 3.08
N ALA A 186 6.80 19.70 1.93
CA ALA A 186 5.77 19.37 0.95
C ALA A 186 5.74 17.86 0.76
N HIS A 187 4.56 17.25 0.85
CA HIS A 187 4.42 15.81 0.66
C HIS A 187 3.04 15.45 0.10
N LEU A 188 3.01 14.40 -0.72
CA LEU A 188 1.79 13.75 -1.18
C LEU A 188 1.52 12.53 -0.29
N THR A 189 0.51 12.60 0.57
CA THR A 189 0.16 11.46 1.43
C THR A 189 -0.41 10.29 0.61
N LEU A 190 0.18 9.11 0.78
CA LEU A 190 -0.26 7.87 0.14
C LEU A 190 -1.20 7.06 1.04
N ALA A 191 -0.87 6.97 2.33
CA ALA A 191 -1.76 6.38 3.31
C ALA A 191 -1.43 6.85 4.72
N HIS A 192 -2.47 7.19 5.49
CA HIS A 192 -2.37 7.48 6.91
C HIS A 192 -2.86 6.30 7.79
N LYS A 193 -2.13 5.97 8.85
CA LYS A 193 -2.44 4.86 9.79
C LYS A 193 -3.83 4.99 10.39
N ARG A 194 -4.23 6.20 10.79
CA ARG A 194 -5.56 6.47 11.40
C ARG A 194 -6.72 6.23 10.43
N SER A 195 -6.52 6.48 9.14
CA SER A 195 -7.59 6.39 8.13
C SER A 195 -7.62 5.04 7.43
N HIS A 196 -6.46 4.44 7.18
CA HIS A 196 -6.33 3.24 6.34
C HIS A 196 -5.75 2.02 7.08
N GLY A 197 -5.32 2.17 8.32
CA GLY A 197 -4.72 1.12 9.12
C GLY A 197 -3.23 0.88 8.85
N VAL A 198 -2.58 0.15 9.76
CA VAL A 198 -1.12 -0.13 9.73
C VAL A 198 -0.73 -0.91 8.47
N THR A 199 -1.53 -1.90 8.08
CA THR A 199 -1.26 -2.72 6.89
C THR A 199 -1.24 -1.90 5.61
N ALA A 200 -2.10 -0.88 5.49
CA ALA A 200 -2.13 -0.02 4.30
C ALA A 200 -0.85 0.83 4.20
N VAL A 201 -0.34 1.33 5.32
CA VAL A 201 0.92 2.10 5.35
C VAL A 201 2.11 1.19 5.06
N ALA A 202 2.15 -0.01 5.65
CA ALA A 202 3.25 -0.95 5.48
C ALA A 202 3.43 -1.44 4.03
N LYS A 203 2.36 -1.44 3.21
CA LYS A 203 2.42 -1.83 1.80
C LYS A 203 3.38 -0.98 0.98
N TYR A 204 3.59 0.28 1.34
CA TYR A 204 4.53 1.15 0.63
C TYR A 204 6.00 0.89 1.00
N GLY A 205 6.27 -0.05 1.92
CA GLY A 205 7.62 -0.38 2.34
C GLY A 205 8.48 -0.95 1.22
N CYS A 206 7.88 -1.58 0.19
CA CYS A 206 8.60 -2.04 -1.00
C CYS A 206 9.19 -0.88 -1.83
N PHE A 207 8.63 0.32 -1.70
CA PHE A 207 9.05 1.51 -2.43
C PHE A 207 9.84 2.52 -1.58
N LEU A 208 10.17 2.17 -0.33
CA LEU A 208 10.82 3.10 0.59
C LEU A 208 12.15 3.62 0.03
N HIS A 209 12.38 4.93 0.13
CA HIS A 209 13.52 5.66 -0.43
C HIS A 209 13.64 5.65 -1.96
N GLN A 210 12.69 5.06 -2.67
CA GLN A 210 12.66 5.11 -4.12
C GLN A 210 12.12 6.45 -4.62
N LYS A 211 12.57 6.84 -5.81
CA LYS A 211 12.11 8.05 -6.50
C LYS A 211 10.77 7.78 -7.17
N VAL A 212 9.80 8.64 -6.91
CA VAL A 212 8.43 8.51 -7.43
C VAL A 212 8.10 9.76 -8.22
N PRO A 213 7.75 9.65 -9.51
CA PRO A 213 7.21 10.77 -10.26
C PRO A 213 5.83 11.13 -9.68
N VAL A 214 5.56 12.42 -9.51
CA VAL A 214 4.27 12.94 -9.05
C VAL A 214 3.74 13.90 -10.10
N GLU A 215 2.63 13.54 -10.71
CA GLU A 215 1.93 14.35 -11.70
C GLU A 215 1.04 15.36 -10.98
N VAL A 216 1.30 16.64 -11.17
CA VAL A 216 0.56 17.76 -10.60
C VAL A 216 -0.36 18.33 -11.67
N ALA A 217 -1.68 18.27 -11.41
CA ALA A 217 -2.70 18.56 -12.41
C ALA A 217 -3.44 19.88 -12.17
N ALA A 218 -3.53 20.36 -10.93
CA ALA A 218 -4.19 21.62 -10.62
C ALA A 218 -3.76 22.20 -9.28
N LEU A 219 -3.93 23.50 -9.14
CA LEU A 219 -3.87 24.21 -7.86
C LEU A 219 -5.30 24.53 -7.41
N LEU A 220 -5.66 24.14 -6.19
CA LEU A 220 -6.92 24.52 -5.55
C LEU A 220 -6.63 25.40 -4.33
N PHE A 221 -7.36 26.50 -4.21
CA PHE A 221 -7.25 27.37 -3.05
C PHE A 221 -8.59 28.01 -2.67
N SER A 222 -8.78 28.21 -1.38
CA SER A 222 -9.85 29.02 -0.77
C SER A 222 -9.21 30.11 0.07
N GLU A 223 -10.01 30.90 0.79
CA GLU A 223 -9.49 31.91 1.71
C GLU A 223 -8.49 31.34 2.74
N LYS A 224 -8.70 30.11 3.21
CA LYS A 224 -7.95 29.50 4.33
C LYS A 224 -7.15 28.24 3.99
N LEU A 225 -7.20 27.76 2.75
CA LEU A 225 -6.57 26.50 2.36
C LEU A 225 -5.98 26.63 0.96
N ALA A 226 -4.81 26.02 0.73
CA ALA A 226 -4.29 25.78 -0.60
C ALA A 226 -3.64 24.40 -0.68
N ALA A 227 -3.89 23.70 -1.78
CA ALA A 227 -3.27 22.41 -2.08
C ALA A 227 -3.14 22.19 -3.59
N LEU A 228 -2.12 21.43 -3.97
CA LEU A 228 -1.97 20.94 -5.34
C LEU A 228 -2.66 19.58 -5.47
N GLU A 229 -3.55 19.44 -6.45
CA GLU A 229 -4.04 18.15 -6.89
C GLU A 229 -2.91 17.41 -7.59
N ALA A 230 -2.52 16.25 -7.06
CA ALA A 230 -1.35 15.53 -7.53
C ALA A 230 -1.48 14.02 -7.36
N LYS A 231 -1.02 13.24 -8.34
CA LYS A 231 -1.07 11.78 -8.31
C LYS A 231 0.32 11.17 -8.42
N PRO A 232 0.61 10.08 -7.70
CA PRO A 232 1.87 9.37 -7.90
C PRO A 232 1.81 8.59 -9.21
N GLY A 233 2.96 8.46 -9.87
CA GLY A 233 3.13 7.67 -11.09
C GLY A 233 3.61 6.25 -10.80
N CYS A 234 4.45 5.73 -11.69
CA CYS A 234 4.95 4.36 -11.61
C CYS A 234 6.45 4.31 -11.27
N ILE A 235 6.86 3.23 -10.60
CA ILE A 235 8.26 2.87 -10.35
C ILE A 235 8.49 1.53 -11.04
N GLU A 236 9.41 1.47 -12.00
CA GLU A 236 9.73 0.23 -12.75
C GLU A 236 8.49 -0.48 -13.34
N GLY A 237 7.45 0.29 -13.70
CA GLY A 237 6.19 -0.23 -14.23
C GLY A 237 5.16 -0.62 -13.16
N GLU A 238 5.52 -0.60 -11.88
CA GLU A 238 4.59 -0.78 -10.76
C GLU A 238 3.94 0.56 -10.38
N LYS A 239 2.61 0.59 -10.36
CA LYS A 239 1.85 1.81 -10.07
C LYS A 239 1.85 2.10 -8.57
N VAL A 240 2.24 3.32 -8.20
CA VAL A 240 2.09 3.82 -6.84
C VAL A 240 0.78 4.59 -6.75
N ASP A 241 -0.18 4.06 -5.98
CA ASP A 241 -1.48 4.71 -5.78
C ASP A 241 -1.56 5.36 -4.39
N SER A 242 -2.27 6.48 -4.28
CA SER A 242 -2.71 7.01 -2.99
C SER A 242 -4.04 6.38 -2.59
N LYS A 243 -4.24 6.17 -1.29
CA LYS A 243 -5.52 5.72 -0.71
C LYS A 243 -6.51 6.86 -0.48
N ASN A 244 -6.07 8.10 -0.58
CA ASN A 244 -6.96 9.24 -0.48
C ASN A 244 -7.82 9.35 -1.74
N GLU A 245 -9.11 9.64 -1.59
CA GLU A 245 -10.03 9.86 -2.72
C GLU A 245 -9.59 11.03 -3.60
N TRP A 246 -9.05 12.07 -2.96
CA TRP A 246 -8.44 13.22 -3.60
C TRP A 246 -6.98 13.36 -3.18
N PRO A 247 -6.05 12.73 -3.91
CA PRO A 247 -4.61 12.86 -3.65
C PRO A 247 -4.14 14.29 -3.89
N HIS A 248 -3.50 14.88 -2.88
CA HIS A 248 -3.07 16.28 -2.92
C HIS A 248 -1.83 16.53 -2.05
N VAL A 249 -1.15 17.63 -2.35
CA VAL A 249 -0.05 18.20 -1.55
C VAL A 249 -0.57 19.47 -0.90
N THR A 250 -0.67 19.48 0.43
CA THR A 250 -1.08 20.69 1.17
C THR A 250 0.04 21.72 1.11
N LEU A 251 -0.28 22.94 0.68
CA LEU A 251 0.66 24.05 0.56
C LEU A 251 0.54 25.03 1.71
N TRP A 252 -0.69 25.39 2.09
CA TRP A 252 -0.91 26.44 3.07
C TRP A 252 -2.24 26.26 3.78
N THR A 253 -2.23 26.63 5.06
CA THR A 253 -3.41 26.66 5.93
C THR A 253 -3.44 28.00 6.65
N GLY A 254 -4.60 28.65 6.66
CA GLY A 254 -4.84 29.84 7.47
C GLY A 254 -4.86 29.52 8.97
N GLU A 255 -4.86 30.57 9.77
CA GLU A 255 -4.87 30.45 11.23
C GLU A 255 -6.07 29.61 11.72
N GLY A 256 -5.79 28.66 12.63
CA GLY A 256 -6.78 27.76 13.20
C GLY A 256 -7.22 26.60 12.29
N VAL A 257 -6.67 26.46 11.08
CA VAL A 257 -7.00 25.39 10.14
C VAL A 257 -5.88 24.35 10.11
N VAL A 258 -6.23 23.06 10.10
CA VAL A 258 -5.24 21.97 10.04
C VAL A 258 -5.10 21.45 8.62
N ALA A 259 -3.93 20.91 8.28
CA ALA A 259 -3.65 20.39 6.93
C ALA A 259 -4.66 19.33 6.45
N LYS A 260 -5.23 18.54 7.38
CA LYS A 260 -6.28 17.55 7.06
C LYS A 260 -7.49 18.21 6.39
N ASP A 261 -7.81 19.46 6.72
CA ASP A 261 -9.00 20.14 6.19
C ASP A 261 -8.85 20.48 4.70
N ALA A 262 -7.63 20.42 4.15
CA ALA A 262 -7.40 20.53 2.71
C ALA A 262 -8.21 19.50 1.89
N ASN A 263 -8.53 18.34 2.46
CA ASN A 263 -9.40 17.34 1.83
C ASN A 263 -10.81 17.88 1.47
N THR A 264 -11.23 19.01 2.05
CA THR A 264 -12.52 19.65 1.77
C THR A 264 -12.49 20.59 0.56
N LEU A 265 -11.32 20.90 0.01
CA LEU A 265 -11.18 21.81 -1.14
C LEU A 265 -12.06 21.44 -2.35
N PRO A 266 -12.19 20.16 -2.76
CA PRO A 266 -13.11 19.77 -3.83
C PRO A 266 -14.58 20.11 -3.51
N GLN A 267 -15.00 19.95 -2.25
CA GLN A 267 -16.34 20.30 -1.81
C GLN A 267 -16.52 21.83 -1.75
N LEU A 268 -15.50 22.58 -1.31
CA LEU A 268 -15.53 24.03 -1.34
C LEU A 268 -15.60 24.57 -2.78
N LEU A 269 -14.93 23.92 -3.71
CA LEU A 269 -15.00 24.26 -5.14
C LEU A 269 -16.42 24.06 -5.68
N SER A 270 -17.08 22.95 -5.37
CA SER A 270 -18.47 22.71 -5.81
C SER A 270 -19.47 23.69 -5.19
N GLN A 271 -19.13 24.30 -4.04
CA GLN A 271 -19.89 25.37 -3.39
C GLN A 271 -19.52 26.78 -3.90
N GLY A 272 -18.58 26.92 -4.83
CA GLY A 272 -18.08 28.22 -5.29
C GLY A 272 -17.22 29.00 -4.27
N LYS A 273 -16.74 28.32 -3.21
CA LYS A 273 -15.91 28.88 -2.14
C LYS A 273 -14.41 28.62 -2.30
N ALA A 274 -14.03 27.84 -3.30
CA ALA A 274 -12.65 27.63 -3.69
C ALA A 274 -12.49 27.91 -5.18
N THR A 275 -11.27 28.23 -5.57
CA THR A 275 -10.83 28.41 -6.95
C THR A 275 -9.97 27.22 -7.35
N ARG A 276 -10.13 26.76 -8.59
CA ARG A 276 -9.27 25.76 -9.23
C ARG A 276 -8.57 26.39 -10.42
N ILE A 277 -7.27 26.15 -10.52
CA ILE A 277 -6.42 26.54 -11.65
C ILE A 277 -5.82 25.26 -12.23
N ASP A 278 -6.23 24.92 -13.44
CA ASP A 278 -5.74 23.72 -14.13
C ASP A 278 -4.33 23.92 -14.68
N ILE A 279 -3.52 22.86 -14.61
CA ILE A 279 -2.16 22.80 -15.13
C ILE A 279 -2.20 21.86 -16.32
N ASN A 280 -2.19 22.42 -17.53
CA ASN A 280 -2.25 21.66 -18.78
C ASN A 280 -1.10 22.07 -19.73
N PRO A 281 -0.18 21.15 -20.09
CA PRO A 281 -0.11 19.76 -19.62
C PRO A 281 0.24 19.67 -18.12
N PRO A 282 -0.15 18.59 -17.42
CA PRO A 282 0.29 18.34 -16.05
C PRO A 282 1.81 18.37 -15.92
N ILE A 283 2.31 18.83 -14.78
CA ILE A 283 3.74 18.95 -14.50
C ILE A 283 4.16 17.80 -13.60
N THR A 284 5.29 17.16 -13.92
CA THR A 284 5.83 16.06 -13.12
C THR A 284 6.94 16.56 -12.21
N ILE A 285 6.77 16.35 -10.91
CA ILE A 285 7.78 16.61 -9.87
C ILE A 285 8.25 15.28 -9.33
N THR A 286 9.56 15.07 -9.21
CA THR A 286 10.08 13.80 -8.67
C THR A 286 10.29 13.91 -7.17
N GLY A 287 9.62 13.05 -6.40
CA GLY A 287 9.81 12.97 -4.96
C GLY A 287 10.49 11.69 -4.50
N THR A 288 10.72 11.58 -3.20
CA THR A 288 11.19 10.34 -2.56
C THR A 288 10.08 9.78 -1.68
N LEU A 289 9.79 8.49 -1.77
CA LEU A 289 8.83 7.86 -0.87
C LEU A 289 9.42 7.64 0.52
N GLU A 290 8.74 8.14 1.55
CA GLU A 290 9.21 8.17 2.93
C GLU A 290 8.09 7.76 3.90
N PHE A 291 8.51 7.34 5.10
CA PHE A 291 7.64 7.12 6.25
C PHE A 291 7.82 8.24 7.27
N PHE A 292 6.70 8.71 7.82
CA PHE A 292 6.62 9.80 8.80
C PHE A 292 5.92 9.33 10.06
#